data_AF-A0A9P2WRL2-F1
#
_entry.id   AF-A0A9P2WRL2-F1
#
_cell.length_a   1.000
_cell.length_b   1.000
_cell.length_c   1.000
_cell.angle_alpha   90.00
_cell.angle_beta   90.00
_cell.angle_gamma   90.00
#
_symmetry.space_group_name_H-M   'P 1'
#
loop_
_entity.id
_entity.type
_entity.pdbx_description
1 polymer ?
#
loop_
_entity_poly.entity_id
_entity_poly.type
_entity_poly.pdbx_seq_one_letter_code
_entity_poly.pdbx_strand_id
1 'polypeptide(L)'
;MMALLRSRRVQVGLAVAGILALLTTTAVTLLYRPWTSDTAPVVPAAAPPLEVLGAAPDGISYTDLGQQCTPQECYRPVGVTAEGLDAEEAIETIYTHLSDQGWERLLPEGETDPDEVPYSQSALSNGTVLVQGSLEPYVEGTTAGLLLAHRVPPPPSPQR
;
A
#
# COMPACT_ATOMS: atom_id res chain seq x y z
N MET A 1 64.62 24.57 24.15
CA MET A 1 63.56 23.55 24.27
C MET A 1 63.03 23.25 22.88
N MET A 2 63.46 22.19 22.20
CA MET A 2 62.87 21.59 20.97
C MET A 2 63.89 20.58 20.41
N ALA A 3 64.19 19.51 21.16
CA ALA A 3 65.22 18.54 20.79
C ALA A 3 64.77 17.09 21.03
N LEU A 4 63.48 16.81 20.90
CA LEU A 4 62.93 15.47 21.14
C LEU A 4 62.13 14.90 19.96
N LEU A 5 62.15 15.55 18.79
CA LEU A 5 61.36 15.14 17.61
C LEU A 5 62.15 14.36 16.55
N ARG A 6 63.19 13.60 16.93
CA ARG A 6 63.94 12.80 15.94
C ARG A 6 64.39 11.44 16.46
N SER A 7 63.55 10.76 17.23
CA SER A 7 63.75 9.36 17.56
C SER A 7 62.63 8.52 16.95
N ARG A 8 62.96 7.71 15.93
CA ARG A 8 62.03 6.75 15.30
C ARG A 8 61.37 5.82 16.32
N ARG A 9 62.02 5.56 17.46
CA ARG A 9 61.47 4.71 18.54
C ARG A 9 60.35 5.39 19.33
N VAL A 10 60.36 6.72 19.42
CA VAL A 10 59.33 7.49 20.14
C VAL A 10 58.05 7.62 19.31
N GLN A 11 58.17 7.74 17.98
CA GLN A 11 57.00 7.75 17.08
C GLN A 11 56.26 6.41 17.05
N VAL A 12 56.98 5.28 17.09
CA VAL A 12 56.35 3.95 17.14
C VAL A 12 55.62 3.72 18.47
N GLY A 13 56.20 4.18 19.60
CA GLY A 13 55.54 4.08 20.91
C GLY A 13 54.22 4.86 21.00
N LEU A 14 54.17 6.07 20.42
CA LEU A 14 52.96 6.90 20.40
C LEU A 14 51.86 6.34 19.50
N ALA A 15 52.22 5.72 18.37
CA ALA A 15 51.25 5.08 17.47
C ALA A 15 50.59 3.86 18.12
N VAL A 16 51.36 3.03 18.84
CA VAL A 16 50.84 1.85 19.56
C VAL A 16 49.96 2.27 20.74
N ALA A 17 50.36 3.32 21.49
CA ALA A 17 49.55 3.85 22.58
C ALA A 17 48.22 4.50 22.10
N GLY A 18 48.24 5.16 20.94
CA GLY A 18 47.03 5.73 20.34
C GLY A 18 46.00 4.68 19.92
N ILE A 19 46.45 3.55 19.37
CA ILE A 19 45.55 2.46 18.94
C ILE A 19 44.94 1.73 20.15
N LEU A 20 45.70 1.54 21.24
CA LEU A 20 45.20 0.94 22.48
C LEU A 20 44.18 1.82 23.22
N ALA A 21 44.34 3.14 23.21
CA ALA A 21 43.38 4.06 23.83
C ALA A 21 42.03 4.14 23.08
N LEU A 22 42.04 3.92 21.75
CA LEU A 22 40.83 3.86 20.92
C LEU A 22 40.06 2.53 21.05
N LEU A 23 40.71 1.46 21.50
CA LEU A 23 40.09 0.15 21.68
C LEU A 23 39.38 -0.02 23.05
N THR A 24 39.67 0.82 24.04
CA THR A 24 39.00 0.73 25.35
C THR A 24 37.68 1.49 25.44
N THR A 25 37.43 2.48 24.57
CA THR A 25 36.19 3.28 24.58
C THR A 25 35.04 2.65 23.79
N THR A 26 35.29 1.63 22.98
CA THR A 26 34.25 0.93 22.20
C THR A 26 33.55 -0.19 22.98
N ALA A 27 34.08 -0.61 24.14
CA ALA A 27 33.48 -1.68 24.93
C ALA A 27 32.29 -1.23 25.81
N VAL A 28 32.22 0.05 26.21
CA VAL A 28 31.21 0.53 27.17
C VAL A 28 29.91 1.01 26.50
N THR A 29 29.91 1.35 25.21
CA THR A 29 28.71 1.79 24.49
C THR A 29 27.86 0.63 23.94
N LEU A 30 28.37 -0.62 23.96
CA LEU A 30 27.61 -1.79 23.52
C LEU A 30 26.67 -2.37 24.60
N LEU A 31 26.89 -2.05 25.87
CA LEU A 31 26.05 -2.51 26.99
C LEU A 31 24.88 -1.57 27.32
N TYR A 32 24.84 -0.39 26.69
CA TYR A 32 23.78 0.60 26.83
C TYR A 32 22.98 0.75 25.54
N ARG A 33 22.68 -0.38 24.86
CA ARG A 33 21.57 -0.40 23.90
C ARG A 33 20.29 -0.55 24.72
N PRO A 34 19.51 0.54 24.95
CA PRO A 34 18.14 0.34 25.38
C PRO A 34 17.52 -0.61 24.35
N TRP A 35 16.86 -1.66 24.82
CA TRP A 35 16.14 -2.58 23.96
C TRP A 35 15.20 -1.78 23.07
N THR A 36 15.64 -1.45 21.86
CA THR A 36 14.77 -1.08 20.77
C THR A 36 14.09 -2.37 20.43
N SER A 37 12.86 -2.55 20.91
CA SER A 37 11.97 -3.57 20.39
C SER A 37 12.08 -3.49 18.87
N ASP A 38 12.64 -4.53 18.25
CA ASP A 38 12.53 -4.78 16.83
C ASP A 38 11.04 -4.99 16.56
N THR A 39 10.30 -3.90 16.38
CA THR A 39 8.99 -3.97 15.75
C THR A 39 9.28 -4.38 14.33
N ALA A 40 9.07 -5.67 14.03
CA ALA A 40 9.17 -6.18 12.67
C ALA A 40 8.38 -5.22 11.75
N PRO A 41 8.90 -4.89 10.55
CA PRO A 41 8.20 -4.03 9.62
C PRO A 41 6.80 -4.61 9.39
N VAL A 42 5.76 -3.79 9.62
CA VAL A 42 4.38 -4.17 9.36
C VAL A 42 4.25 -4.37 7.85
N VAL A 43 4.19 -5.63 7.41
CA VAL A 43 3.94 -5.96 6.01
C VAL A 43 2.45 -5.73 5.76
N PRO A 44 2.06 -4.95 4.73
CA PRO A 44 0.66 -4.73 4.42
C PRO A 44 -0.03 -6.05 4.08
N ALA A 45 -1.32 -6.16 4.42
CA ALA A 45 -2.13 -7.30 4.03
C ALA A 45 -2.17 -7.41 2.50
N ALA A 46 -2.12 -8.64 1.98
CA ALA A 46 -2.26 -8.89 0.55
C ALA A 46 -3.59 -8.34 0.02
N ALA A 47 -3.60 -7.85 -1.22
CA ALA A 47 -4.79 -7.27 -1.83
C ALA A 47 -5.94 -8.31 -1.88
N PRO A 48 -7.21 -7.87 -1.82
CA PRO A 48 -8.34 -8.76 -2.03
C PRO A 48 -8.19 -9.57 -3.33
N PRO A 49 -8.54 -10.87 -3.30
CA PRO A 49 -8.47 -11.70 -4.49
C PRO A 49 -9.64 -11.39 -5.43
N LEU A 50 -9.50 -11.66 -6.73
CA LEU A 50 -10.50 -11.29 -7.74
C LEU A 50 -11.86 -11.95 -7.49
N GLU A 51 -11.86 -13.16 -6.94
CA GLU A 51 -13.02 -14.01 -6.69
C GLU A 51 -14.03 -13.37 -5.73
N VAL A 52 -13.62 -12.34 -4.96
CA VAL A 52 -14.53 -11.55 -4.13
C VAL A 52 -15.59 -10.82 -4.95
N LEU A 53 -15.30 -10.47 -6.22
CA LEU A 53 -16.29 -9.87 -7.13
C LEU A 53 -17.36 -10.87 -7.59
N GLY A 54 -17.17 -12.17 -7.33
CA GLY A 54 -18.07 -13.21 -7.83
C GLY A 54 -17.96 -13.41 -9.34
N ALA A 55 -19.05 -13.90 -9.93
CA ALA A 55 -19.14 -14.05 -11.38
C ALA A 55 -19.32 -12.68 -12.04
N ALA A 56 -18.67 -12.45 -13.18
CA ALA A 56 -18.92 -11.27 -13.99
C ALA A 56 -20.35 -11.31 -14.57
N PRO A 57 -21.01 -10.15 -14.77
CA PRO A 57 -22.28 -10.09 -15.47
C PRO A 57 -22.13 -10.47 -16.94
N ASP A 58 -23.25 -10.82 -17.58
CA ASP A 58 -23.27 -11.26 -18.98
C ASP A 58 -22.63 -10.22 -19.92
N GLY A 59 -21.82 -10.68 -20.87
CA GLY A 59 -21.12 -9.82 -21.83
C GLY A 59 -19.91 -9.07 -21.25
N ILE A 60 -19.57 -9.29 -19.98
CA ILE A 60 -18.41 -8.70 -19.29
C ILE A 60 -17.48 -9.81 -18.80
N SER A 61 -16.17 -9.56 -18.89
CA SER A 61 -15.14 -10.43 -18.33
C SER A 61 -14.14 -9.63 -17.49
N TYR A 62 -13.66 -10.26 -16.41
CA TYR A 62 -12.65 -9.71 -15.53
C TYR A 62 -11.29 -10.36 -15.81
N THR A 63 -10.26 -9.53 -15.91
CA THR A 63 -8.86 -9.96 -16.05
C THR A 63 -8.08 -9.46 -14.84
N ASP A 64 -7.54 -10.38 -14.05
CA ASP A 64 -6.64 -10.05 -12.95
C ASP A 64 -5.30 -9.53 -13.48
N LEU A 65 -4.94 -8.29 -13.13
CA LEU A 65 -3.67 -7.66 -13.54
C LEU A 65 -2.57 -7.82 -12.48
N GLY A 66 -2.85 -8.58 -11.41
CA GLY A 66 -1.94 -8.84 -10.31
C GLY A 66 -1.97 -7.75 -9.25
N GLN A 67 -1.57 -8.11 -8.03
CA GLN A 67 -1.52 -7.17 -6.91
C GLN A 67 -0.39 -6.15 -7.05
N GLN A 68 -0.63 -4.95 -6.54
CA GLN A 68 0.35 -3.87 -6.39
C GLN A 68 0.41 -3.47 -4.92
N CYS A 69 1.60 -3.33 -4.36
CA CYS A 69 1.78 -3.02 -2.94
C CYS A 69 2.62 -1.76 -2.75
N THR A 70 2.12 -0.86 -1.92
CA THR A 70 2.86 0.24 -1.32
C THR A 70 3.30 -0.16 0.09
N PRO A 71 4.14 0.62 0.79
CA PRO A 71 4.42 0.39 2.20
C PRO A 71 3.17 0.43 3.10
N GLN A 72 2.07 1.03 2.63
CA GLN A 72 0.85 1.23 3.40
C GLN A 72 -0.22 0.17 3.13
N GLU A 73 -0.38 -0.26 1.87
CA GLU A 73 -1.45 -1.15 1.46
C GLU A 73 -1.13 -1.93 0.19
N CYS A 74 -1.85 -3.03 -0.04
CA CYS A 74 -1.87 -3.71 -1.33
C CYS A 74 -3.26 -3.58 -1.96
N TYR A 75 -3.30 -3.27 -3.25
CA TYR A 75 -4.51 -3.20 -4.07
C TYR A 75 -4.37 -4.09 -5.31
N ARG A 76 -5.49 -4.44 -5.94
CA ARG A 76 -5.53 -5.30 -7.13
C ARG A 76 -6.27 -4.58 -8.27
N PRO A 77 -5.55 -4.07 -9.28
CA PRO A 77 -6.17 -3.65 -10.53
C PRO A 77 -6.73 -4.85 -11.29
N VAL A 78 -7.90 -4.65 -11.88
CA VAL A 78 -8.64 -5.62 -12.68
C VAL A 78 -9.02 -4.95 -13.99
N GLY A 79 -8.66 -5.57 -15.11
CA GLY A 79 -9.09 -5.15 -16.43
C GLY A 79 -10.52 -5.64 -16.68
N VAL A 80 -11.36 -4.76 -17.23
CA VAL A 80 -12.74 -5.09 -17.63
C VAL A 80 -12.82 -5.08 -19.14
N THR A 81 -13.24 -6.19 -19.74
CA THR A 81 -13.57 -6.24 -21.17
C THR A 81 -15.06 -6.48 -21.32
N ALA A 82 -15.74 -5.60 -22.03
CA ALA A 82 -17.17 -5.66 -22.30
C ALA A 82 -17.46 -5.68 -23.81
N GLU A 83 -18.42 -6.50 -24.22
CA GLU A 83 -18.85 -6.59 -25.62
C GLU A 83 -20.00 -5.62 -25.91
N GLY A 84 -19.74 -4.63 -26.77
CA GLY A 84 -20.78 -3.71 -27.23
C GLY A 84 -21.23 -2.65 -26.21
N LEU A 85 -20.52 -2.53 -25.08
CA LEU A 85 -20.69 -1.48 -24.08
C LEU A 85 -19.49 -0.55 -24.09
N ASP A 86 -19.72 0.73 -23.84
CA ASP A 86 -18.63 1.65 -23.51
C ASP A 86 -18.16 1.48 -22.05
N ALA A 87 -17.14 2.26 -21.66
CA ALA A 87 -16.56 2.16 -20.32
C ALA A 87 -17.54 2.55 -19.21
N GLU A 88 -18.43 3.51 -19.46
CA GLU A 88 -19.38 4.00 -18.46
C GLU A 88 -20.50 2.98 -18.26
N GLU A 89 -21.08 2.50 -19.37
CA GLU A 89 -22.10 1.44 -19.38
C GLU A 89 -21.58 0.14 -18.76
N ALA A 90 -20.32 -0.24 -19.03
CA ALA A 90 -19.70 -1.42 -18.45
C ALA A 90 -19.56 -1.30 -16.93
N ILE A 91 -19.08 -0.16 -16.43
CA ILE A 91 -18.94 0.10 -14.99
C ILE A 91 -20.31 0.14 -14.31
N GLU A 92 -21.31 0.80 -14.91
CA GLU A 92 -22.68 0.84 -14.39
C GLU A 92 -23.29 -0.57 -14.30
N THR A 93 -23.09 -1.40 -15.33
CA THR A 93 -23.57 -2.79 -15.36
C THR A 93 -22.94 -3.61 -14.24
N ILE A 94 -21.61 -3.49 -14.05
CA ILE A 94 -20.90 -4.17 -12.96
C ILE A 94 -21.39 -3.70 -11.59
N TYR A 95 -21.51 -2.39 -11.40
CA TYR A 95 -21.90 -1.82 -10.11
C TYR A 95 -23.34 -2.19 -9.74
N THR A 96 -24.24 -2.19 -10.71
CA THR A 96 -25.62 -2.67 -10.52
C THR A 96 -25.61 -4.13 -10.11
N HIS A 97 -24.85 -4.98 -10.81
CA HIS A 97 -24.73 -6.40 -10.48
C HIS A 97 -24.18 -6.65 -9.07
N LEU A 98 -23.15 -5.92 -8.66
CA LEU A 98 -22.58 -6.04 -7.31
C LEU A 98 -23.54 -5.50 -6.25
N SER A 99 -24.28 -4.44 -6.54
CA SER A 99 -25.30 -3.90 -5.63
C SER A 99 -26.43 -4.91 -5.39
N ASP A 100 -26.86 -5.64 -6.43
CA ASP A 100 -27.82 -6.74 -6.32
C ASP A 100 -27.29 -7.90 -5.45
N GLN A 101 -25.97 -8.06 -5.36
CA GLN A 101 -25.29 -9.01 -4.46
C GLN A 101 -25.06 -8.46 -3.05
N GLY A 102 -25.57 -7.26 -2.74
CA GLY A 102 -25.48 -6.64 -1.42
C GLY A 102 -24.24 -5.79 -1.19
N TRP A 103 -23.54 -5.38 -2.25
CA TRP A 103 -22.52 -4.34 -2.11
C TRP A 103 -23.18 -2.98 -1.90
N GLU A 104 -22.68 -2.24 -0.92
CA GLU A 104 -23.18 -0.91 -0.58
C GLU A 104 -22.40 0.17 -1.33
N ARG A 105 -23.11 1.19 -1.80
CA ARG A 105 -22.50 2.33 -2.46
C ARG A 105 -21.91 3.31 -1.45
N LEU A 106 -20.67 3.69 -1.66
CA LEU A 106 -19.97 4.74 -0.93
C LEU A 106 -19.91 6.00 -1.78
N LEU A 107 -20.48 7.08 -1.27
CA LEU A 107 -20.52 8.37 -1.94
C LEU A 107 -19.31 9.23 -1.57
N PRO A 108 -18.91 10.16 -2.47
CA PRO A 108 -17.94 11.19 -2.15
C PRO A 108 -18.33 12.04 -0.93
N GLU A 109 -17.35 12.67 -0.30
CA GLU A 109 -17.61 13.57 0.83
C GLU A 109 -18.51 14.73 0.40
N GLY A 110 -19.54 15.01 1.20
CA GLY A 110 -20.51 16.07 0.95
C GLY A 110 -21.74 15.62 0.13
N GLU A 111 -21.67 14.46 -0.52
CA GLU A 111 -22.80 13.89 -1.26
C GLU A 111 -23.66 13.00 -0.36
N THR A 112 -24.98 13.08 -0.56
CA THR A 112 -25.95 12.31 0.23
C THR A 112 -26.96 11.57 -0.61
N ASP A 113 -27.17 12.00 -1.86
CA ASP A 113 -28.05 11.34 -2.80
C ASP A 113 -27.22 10.45 -3.75
N PRO A 114 -27.39 9.11 -3.72
CA PRO A 114 -26.69 8.24 -4.64
C PRO A 114 -27.10 8.46 -6.09
N ASP A 115 -28.32 8.92 -6.37
CA ASP A 115 -28.83 9.07 -7.74
C ASP A 115 -28.21 10.30 -8.45
N GLU A 116 -27.67 11.24 -7.69
CA GLU A 116 -26.99 12.43 -8.21
C GLU A 116 -25.50 12.20 -8.53
N VAL A 117 -24.93 11.09 -8.05
CA VAL A 117 -23.52 10.73 -8.27
C VAL A 117 -23.45 9.65 -9.36
N PRO A 118 -22.59 9.79 -10.40
CA PRO A 118 -22.33 8.70 -11.34
C PRO A 118 -21.54 7.55 -10.70
N TYR A 119 -21.73 6.31 -11.17
CA TYR A 119 -21.02 5.16 -10.59
C TYR A 119 -19.50 5.28 -10.68
N SER A 120 -19.00 5.84 -11.78
CA SER A 120 -17.58 6.13 -12.02
C SER A 120 -16.94 7.09 -10.99
N GLN A 121 -17.75 7.85 -10.26
CA GLN A 121 -17.31 8.79 -9.22
C GLN A 121 -17.55 8.24 -7.79
N SER A 122 -18.01 7.00 -7.68
CA SER A 122 -18.31 6.33 -6.41
C SER A 122 -17.53 5.02 -6.26
N ALA A 123 -17.50 4.48 -5.06
CA ALA A 123 -16.98 3.15 -4.79
C ALA A 123 -18.11 2.24 -4.29
N LEU A 124 -17.97 0.92 -4.44
CA LEU A 124 -18.81 -0.04 -3.74
C LEU A 124 -18.02 -0.74 -2.64
N SER A 125 -18.74 -1.22 -1.62
CA SER A 125 -18.20 -1.88 -0.44
C SER A 125 -19.07 -3.05 -0.02
N ASN A 126 -18.48 -4.23 0.19
CA ASN A 126 -19.15 -5.34 0.88
C ASN A 126 -18.89 -5.35 2.40
N GLY A 127 -18.35 -4.25 2.94
CA GLY A 127 -18.00 -4.07 4.34
C GLY A 127 -16.53 -4.37 4.64
N THR A 128 -15.87 -5.21 3.84
CA THR A 128 -14.45 -5.57 4.01
C THR A 128 -13.58 -5.18 2.83
N VAL A 129 -14.13 -5.18 1.62
CA VAL A 129 -13.45 -4.85 0.37
C VAL A 129 -14.14 -3.64 -0.26
N LEU A 130 -13.33 -2.77 -0.83
CA LEU A 130 -13.73 -1.66 -1.66
C LEU A 130 -13.44 -2.00 -3.13
N VAL A 131 -14.36 -1.63 -4.01
CA VAL A 131 -14.14 -1.61 -5.46
C VAL A 131 -14.40 -0.20 -5.99
N GLN A 132 -13.48 0.28 -6.82
CA GLN A 132 -13.62 1.55 -7.52
C GLN A 132 -13.43 1.34 -9.02
N GLY A 133 -14.39 1.82 -9.81
CA GLY A 133 -14.34 1.81 -11.26
C GLY A 133 -13.46 2.93 -11.82
N SER A 134 -12.84 2.65 -12.96
CA SER A 134 -12.13 3.61 -13.78
C SER A 134 -12.64 3.52 -15.20
N LEU A 135 -13.02 4.66 -15.76
CA LEU A 135 -13.41 4.76 -17.17
C LEU A 135 -12.21 4.63 -18.11
N GLU A 136 -10.99 4.79 -17.59
CA GLU A 136 -9.76 4.58 -18.33
C GLU A 136 -9.28 3.13 -18.14
N PRO A 137 -9.07 2.38 -19.24
CA PRO A 137 -8.54 1.02 -19.12
C PRO A 137 -7.09 1.04 -18.62
N TYR A 138 -6.75 0.10 -17.74
CA TYR A 138 -5.38 -0.03 -17.21
C TYR A 138 -4.42 -0.70 -18.19
N VAL A 139 -4.95 -1.46 -19.16
CA VAL A 139 -4.18 -2.16 -20.19
C VAL A 139 -4.89 -2.06 -21.55
N GLU A 140 -4.10 -2.03 -22.62
CA GLU A 140 -4.64 -2.03 -23.99
C GLU A 140 -5.54 -3.26 -24.23
N GLY A 141 -6.63 -3.06 -24.99
CA GLY A 141 -7.59 -4.11 -25.32
C GLY A 141 -8.64 -4.40 -24.25
N THR A 142 -8.66 -3.62 -23.16
CA THR A 142 -9.76 -3.61 -22.17
C THR A 142 -10.65 -2.38 -22.35
N THR A 143 -11.90 -2.48 -21.90
CA THR A 143 -12.91 -1.41 -21.98
C THR A 143 -12.79 -0.44 -20.80
N ALA A 144 -12.55 -0.95 -19.59
CA ALA A 144 -12.50 -0.16 -18.36
C ALA A 144 -11.57 -0.81 -17.31
N GLY A 145 -11.44 -0.20 -16.14
CA GLY A 145 -10.69 -0.74 -15.00
C GLY A 145 -11.53 -0.84 -13.73
N LEU A 146 -11.20 -1.79 -12.85
CA LEU A 146 -11.64 -1.82 -11.45
C LEU A 146 -10.42 -1.90 -10.53
N LEU A 147 -10.47 -1.23 -9.39
CA LEU A 147 -9.46 -1.33 -8.35
C LEU A 147 -10.06 -1.92 -7.09
N LEU A 148 -9.51 -3.05 -6.66
CA LEU A 148 -9.88 -3.73 -5.41
C LEU A 148 -8.90 -3.40 -4.30
N ALA A 149 -9.40 -2.99 -3.14
CA ALA A 149 -8.61 -2.74 -1.95
C ALA A 149 -9.35 -3.19 -0.69
N HIS A 150 -8.61 -3.45 0.40
CA HIS A 150 -9.25 -3.64 1.69
C HIS A 150 -9.82 -2.32 2.17
N ARG A 151 -11.01 -2.36 2.77
CA ARG A 151 -11.56 -1.19 3.45
C ARG A 151 -10.71 -0.92 4.68
N VAL A 152 -9.98 0.20 4.68
CA VAL A 152 -9.29 0.67 5.89
C VAL A 152 -10.37 1.17 6.87
N PRO A 153 -10.48 0.60 8.08
CA PRO A 153 -11.39 1.13 9.08
C PRO A 153 -11.02 2.58 9.39
N PRO A 154 -12.00 3.48 9.61
CA PRO A 154 -11.68 4.81 10.10
C PRO A 154 -10.88 4.69 11.40
N PRO A 155 -9.85 5.52 11.62
CA PRO A 155 -9.07 5.47 12.84
C PRO A 155 -10.01 5.64 14.05
N PRO A 156 -9.78 4.94 15.17
CA PRO A 156 -10.62 5.07 16.34
C PRO A 156 -10.67 6.56 16.74
N SER A 157 -11.87 7.09 16.92
CA SER A 157 -12.05 8.48 17.34
C SER A 157 -11.28 8.72 18.63
N PRO A 158 -10.53 9.83 18.76
CA PRO A 158 -9.86 10.14 20.01
C PRO A 158 -10.92 10.24 21.10
N GLN A 159 -10.88 9.32 22.08
CA GLN A 159 -11.72 9.40 23.26
C GLN A 159 -11.38 10.72 23.95
N ARG A 160 -12.32 11.67 23.94
CA ARG A 160 -12.21 12.92 24.70
C ARG A 160 -12.56 12.70 26.15
#